data_AF-A0A8T8SDN8-F1
#
_entry.id   AF-A0A8T8SDN8-F1
#
_cell.length_a   1.000
_cell.length_b   1.000
_cell.length_c   1.000
_cell.angle_alpha   90.00
_cell.angle_beta   90.00
_cell.angle_gamma   90.00
#
_symmetry.space_group_name_H-M   'P 1'
#
loop_
_entity.id
_entity.type
_entity.pdbx_description
1 polymer ?
#
loop_
_entity_poly.entity_id
_entity_poly.type
_entity_poly.pdbx_seq_one_letter_code
_entity_poly.pdbx_strand_id
1 'polypeptide(L)'
;MGKITPIPSFRAPLVRLSTSEHLGCIAVDISFGGDDGVTSSAISQMLCCKWPDTLALTTVLKALLRSLGFGGGKKQSLGRYAITLLCAAWAKEQHHKRLDIGSLFMGILDYITNHDSKSNMVTVRFHHPDMPRVPDGSSLVLIEDPVTGKNAAHAVIKWSDIKAKLRRARDQLQALLSDPRPQSSILSAVITIKDEEMERWRRIEQLGSDWEQKRAPRVR
;
A
#
# COMPACT_ATOMS: atom_id res chain seq x y z
N MET A 1 -18.43 -7.99 -24.31
CA MET A 1 -18.69 -8.96 -23.23
C MET A 1 -17.57 -8.88 -22.22
N GLY A 2 -17.90 -8.85 -20.92
CA GLY A 2 -16.88 -8.91 -19.86
C GLY A 2 -16.33 -10.32 -19.68
N LYS A 3 -15.14 -10.45 -19.08
CA LYS A 3 -14.50 -11.75 -18.81
C LYS A 3 -14.54 -12.04 -17.31
N ILE A 4 -14.95 -13.26 -16.98
CA ILE A 4 -14.93 -13.82 -15.62
C ILE A 4 -13.70 -14.72 -15.51
N THR A 5 -12.82 -14.47 -14.53
CA THR A 5 -11.62 -15.28 -14.31
C THR A 5 -11.48 -15.65 -12.83
N PRO A 6 -11.40 -16.94 -12.47
CA PRO A 6 -11.12 -17.33 -11.09
C PRO A 6 -9.71 -16.87 -10.69
N ILE A 7 -9.57 -16.33 -9.48
CA ILE A 7 -8.27 -15.97 -8.90
C ILE A 7 -7.94 -17.00 -7.81
N PRO A 8 -6.80 -17.71 -7.92
CA PRO A 8 -6.32 -18.56 -6.85
C PRO A 8 -6.07 -17.74 -5.59
N SER A 9 -6.81 -18.03 -4.53
CA SER A 9 -6.67 -17.41 -3.22
C SER A 9 -6.69 -18.47 -2.14
N PHE A 10 -5.83 -18.29 -1.13
CA PHE A 10 -5.64 -19.24 -0.04
C PHE A 10 -6.71 -19.15 1.05
N ARG A 11 -7.48 -18.06 1.12
CA ARG A 11 -8.39 -17.79 2.25
C ARG A 11 -9.87 -17.84 1.87
N ALA A 12 -10.21 -17.40 0.66
CA ALA A 12 -11.59 -17.30 0.20
C ALA A 12 -11.64 -17.44 -1.33
N PRO A 13 -12.64 -18.14 -1.89
CA PRO A 13 -12.88 -18.16 -3.34
C PRO A 13 -12.99 -16.73 -3.89
N LEU A 14 -12.23 -16.43 -4.95
CA LEU A 14 -12.17 -15.12 -5.57
C LEU A 14 -12.44 -15.21 -7.08
N VAL A 15 -13.26 -14.29 -7.58
CA VAL A 15 -13.59 -14.17 -8.99
C VAL A 15 -13.31 -12.75 -9.46
N ARG A 16 -12.55 -12.59 -10.54
CA ARG A 16 -12.37 -11.31 -11.23
C ARG A 16 -13.40 -11.15 -12.34
N LEU A 17 -14.20 -10.10 -12.24
CA LEU A 17 -15.03 -9.59 -13.32
C LEU A 17 -14.27 -8.45 -14.00
N SER A 18 -14.08 -8.53 -15.31
CA SER A 18 -13.47 -7.45 -16.09
C SER A 18 -14.46 -6.93 -17.11
N THR A 19 -14.72 -5.63 -17.10
CA THR A 19 -15.56 -4.99 -18.14
C THR A 19 -14.79 -4.93 -19.46
N SER A 20 -15.50 -4.85 -20.58
CA SER A 20 -14.91 -4.73 -21.90
C SER A 20 -14.14 -3.41 -22.07
N GLU A 21 -13.15 -3.39 -22.97
CA GLU A 21 -12.29 -2.22 -23.24
C GLU A 21 -13.07 -0.94 -23.58
N HIS A 22 -14.20 -1.06 -24.29
CA HIS A 22 -15.06 0.09 -24.60
C HIS A 22 -15.76 0.69 -23.36
N LEU A 23 -15.86 -0.05 -22.26
CA LEU A 23 -16.43 0.38 -20.97
C LEU A 23 -15.36 0.76 -19.93
N GLY A 24 -14.12 1.02 -20.37
CA GLY A 24 -13.05 1.51 -19.49
C GLY A 24 -12.31 0.43 -18.69
N CYS A 25 -12.53 -0.86 -18.97
CA CYS A 25 -11.84 -1.99 -18.32
C CYS A 25 -11.76 -1.85 -16.78
N ILE A 26 -12.89 -1.87 -16.09
CA ILE A 26 -12.94 -2.00 -14.64
C ILE A 26 -12.77 -3.47 -14.30
N ALA A 27 -11.79 -3.78 -13.44
CA ALA A 27 -11.61 -5.11 -12.88
C ALA A 27 -12.11 -5.09 -11.44
N VAL A 28 -13.13 -5.91 -11.15
CA VAL A 28 -13.72 -6.09 -9.82
C VAL A 28 -13.38 -7.50 -9.35
N ASP A 29 -12.74 -7.60 -8.19
CA ASP A 29 -12.51 -8.88 -7.52
C ASP A 29 -13.61 -9.09 -6.47
N ILE A 30 -14.35 -10.19 -6.59
CA ILE A 30 -15.40 -10.58 -5.65
C ILE A 30 -14.91 -11.79 -4.87
N SER A 31 -14.76 -11.64 -3.56
CA SER A 31 -14.49 -12.74 -2.63
C SER A 31 -15.77 -13.24 -1.99
N PHE A 32 -15.93 -14.56 -1.88
CA PHE A 32 -17.04 -15.19 -1.18
C PHE A 32 -16.58 -15.74 0.18
N GLY A 33 -17.22 -15.31 1.27
CA GLY A 33 -17.02 -15.90 2.61
C GLY A 33 -15.76 -15.46 3.37
N GLY A 34 -15.41 -14.17 3.34
CA GLY A 34 -14.33 -13.62 4.16
C GLY A 34 -14.63 -12.20 4.64
N ASP A 35 -14.92 -12.05 5.94
CA ASP A 35 -15.20 -10.74 6.57
C ASP A 35 -13.94 -9.90 6.81
N ASP A 36 -12.76 -10.52 6.69
CA ASP A 36 -11.45 -9.88 6.86
C ASP A 36 -11.29 -8.65 5.95
N GLY A 37 -11.79 -8.71 4.71
CA GLY A 37 -11.61 -7.65 3.71
C GLY A 37 -12.40 -6.38 4.02
N VAL A 38 -13.67 -6.54 4.42
CA VAL A 38 -14.54 -5.42 4.80
C VAL A 38 -14.02 -4.77 6.08
N THR A 39 -13.66 -5.59 7.07
CA THR A 39 -13.11 -5.13 8.35
C THR A 39 -11.78 -4.41 8.18
N SER A 40 -10.85 -4.97 7.39
CA SER A 40 -9.57 -4.34 7.07
C SER A 40 -9.74 -3.00 6.36
N SER A 41 -10.76 -2.88 5.49
CA SER A 41 -11.09 -1.63 4.80
C SER A 41 -11.61 -0.57 5.77
N ALA A 42 -12.54 -0.94 6.65
CA ALA A 42 -13.08 -0.03 7.68
C ALA A 42 -11.96 0.47 8.62
N ILE A 43 -11.05 -0.42 9.02
CA ILE A 43 -9.89 -0.05 9.83
C ILE A 43 -8.96 0.89 9.08
N SER A 44 -8.65 0.58 7.82
CA SER A 44 -7.81 1.45 6.99
C SER A 44 -8.40 2.87 6.90
N GLN A 45 -9.72 2.98 6.70
CA GLN A 45 -10.42 4.27 6.69
C GLN A 45 -10.34 4.98 8.04
N MET A 46 -10.63 4.27 9.14
CA MET A 46 -10.53 4.81 10.50
C MET A 46 -9.11 5.36 10.80
N LEU A 47 -8.07 4.62 10.42
CA LEU A 47 -6.68 5.02 10.59
C LEU A 47 -6.34 6.27 9.77
N CYS A 48 -6.85 6.37 8.54
CA CYS A 48 -6.69 7.57 7.72
C CYS A 48 -7.44 8.77 8.30
N CYS A 49 -8.62 8.58 8.90
CA CYS A 49 -9.32 9.68 9.56
C CYS A 49 -8.60 10.13 10.84
N LYS A 50 -8.04 9.18 11.61
CA LYS A 50 -7.36 9.48 12.88
C LYS A 50 -5.97 10.09 12.69
N TRP A 51 -5.25 9.64 11.67
CA TRP A 51 -3.93 10.15 11.28
C TRP A 51 -3.92 10.43 9.77
N PRO A 52 -4.31 11.65 9.35
CA PRO A 52 -4.52 12.00 7.94
C PRO A 52 -3.35 11.70 7.00
N ASP A 53 -2.12 11.87 7.47
CA ASP A 53 -0.91 11.60 6.68
C ASP A 53 -0.79 10.13 6.24
N THR A 54 -1.47 9.21 6.94
CA THR A 54 -1.50 7.77 6.61
C THR A 54 -1.89 7.55 5.15
N LEU A 55 -2.87 8.29 4.63
CA LEU A 55 -3.39 8.09 3.27
C LEU A 55 -2.32 8.45 2.23
N ALA A 56 -1.70 9.62 2.38
CA ALA A 56 -0.66 10.09 1.48
C ALA A 56 0.57 9.18 1.54
N LEU A 57 1.05 8.84 2.75
CA LEU A 57 2.17 7.93 2.95
C LEU A 57 1.91 6.55 2.33
N THR A 58 0.74 5.97 2.58
CA THR A 58 0.34 4.66 2.02
C THR A 58 0.34 4.69 0.51
N THR A 59 -0.17 5.78 -0.09
CA THR A 59 -0.28 5.93 -1.53
C THR A 59 1.09 5.99 -2.19
N VAL A 60 1.97 6.86 -1.68
CA VAL A 60 3.33 7.05 -2.21
C VAL A 60 4.18 5.80 -1.98
N LEU A 61 4.17 5.23 -0.77
CA LEU A 61 4.95 4.02 -0.46
C LEU A 61 4.49 2.81 -1.30
N LYS A 62 3.18 2.64 -1.49
CA LYS A 62 2.65 1.59 -2.37
C LYS A 62 3.08 1.79 -3.82
N ALA A 63 3.04 3.02 -4.33
CA ALA A 63 3.46 3.34 -5.69
C ALA A 63 4.97 3.12 -5.89
N LEU A 64 5.79 3.49 -4.91
CA LEU A 64 7.21 3.21 -4.90
C LEU A 64 7.49 1.70 -4.90
N LEU A 65 6.90 0.95 -3.96
CA LEU A 65 7.07 -0.51 -3.91
C LEU A 65 6.65 -1.18 -5.22
N ARG A 66 5.58 -0.70 -5.87
CA ARG A 66 5.18 -1.17 -7.20
C ARG A 66 6.24 -0.91 -8.26
N SER A 67 6.78 0.31 -8.31
CA SER A 67 7.83 0.69 -9.27
C SER A 67 9.12 -0.13 -9.07
N LEU A 68 9.40 -0.54 -7.84
CA LEU A 68 10.54 -1.40 -7.48
C LEU A 68 10.30 -2.90 -7.78
N GLY A 69 9.12 -3.27 -8.29
CA GLY A 69 8.75 -4.65 -8.62
C GLY A 69 8.13 -5.43 -7.44
N PHE A 70 7.79 -4.76 -6.35
CA PHE A 70 7.11 -5.32 -5.17
C PHE A 70 5.65 -4.91 -5.09
N GLY A 71 5.02 -4.58 -6.22
CA GLY A 71 3.60 -4.24 -6.29
C GLY A 71 2.78 -5.37 -6.87
N GLY A 72 1.81 -5.85 -6.09
CA GLY A 72 0.67 -6.61 -6.60
C GLY A 72 0.78 -8.12 -6.49
N GLY A 73 -0.14 -8.69 -5.69
CA GLY A 73 -0.83 -9.99 -5.85
C GLY A 73 -0.04 -11.30 -5.97
N LYS A 74 1.21 -11.28 -6.45
CA LYS A 74 2.10 -12.43 -6.52
C LYS A 74 2.78 -12.55 -5.15
N LYS A 75 2.80 -13.77 -4.61
CA LYS A 75 3.12 -14.26 -3.24
C LYS A 75 4.35 -13.72 -2.47
N GLN A 76 4.86 -12.51 -2.73
CA GLN A 76 6.18 -12.07 -2.23
C GLN A 76 6.28 -10.58 -1.87
N SER A 77 5.18 -9.83 -1.85
CA SER A 77 5.16 -8.37 -1.62
C SER A 77 4.36 -7.95 -0.38
N LEU A 78 4.62 -6.74 0.13
CA LEU A 78 3.77 -6.13 1.16
C LEU A 78 2.38 -5.82 0.58
N GLY A 79 1.34 -6.38 1.19
CA GLY A 79 -0.05 -6.10 0.82
C GLY A 79 -0.44 -4.66 1.19
N ARG A 80 -1.43 -4.09 0.48
CA ARG A 80 -1.92 -2.72 0.75
C ARG A 80 -2.29 -2.50 2.23
N TYR A 81 -2.96 -3.47 2.84
CA TYR A 81 -3.36 -3.40 4.25
C TYR A 81 -2.13 -3.31 5.18
N ALA A 82 -1.14 -4.18 5.00
CA ALA A 82 0.11 -4.13 5.75
C ALA A 82 0.86 -2.78 5.57
N ILE A 83 0.87 -2.23 4.35
CA ILE A 83 1.47 -0.91 4.08
C ILE A 83 0.72 0.16 4.88
N THR A 84 -0.61 0.10 4.88
CA THR A 84 -1.47 1.06 5.59
C THR A 84 -1.21 1.02 7.10
N LEU A 85 -1.14 -0.18 7.69
CA LEU A 85 -0.84 -0.35 9.10
C LEU A 85 0.55 0.21 9.47
N LEU A 86 1.56 -0.04 8.64
CA LEU A 86 2.90 0.51 8.82
C LEU A 86 2.91 2.04 8.77
N CYS A 87 2.28 2.63 7.75
CA CYS A 87 2.18 4.08 7.60
C CYS A 87 1.38 4.71 8.75
N ALA A 88 0.31 4.06 9.22
CA ALA A 88 -0.49 4.55 10.33
C ALA A 88 0.28 4.54 11.65
N ALA A 89 1.05 3.48 11.91
CA ALA A 89 1.90 3.40 13.09
C ALA A 89 2.97 4.49 13.09
N TRP A 90 3.62 4.70 11.96
CA TRP A 90 4.59 5.79 11.79
C TRP A 90 3.95 7.16 11.95
N ALA A 91 2.83 7.42 11.28
CA ALA A 91 2.10 8.69 11.39
C ALA A 91 1.65 8.97 12.83
N LYS A 92 1.15 7.95 13.54
CA LYS A 92 0.82 8.04 14.97
C LYS A 92 2.04 8.44 15.81
N GLU A 93 3.17 7.79 15.59
CA GLU A 93 4.39 8.05 16.34
C GLU A 93 4.90 9.48 16.09
N GLN A 94 4.85 9.95 14.84
CA GLN A 94 5.34 11.28 14.47
C GLN A 94 4.31 12.41 14.65
N HIS A 95 3.06 12.11 14.97
CA HIS A 95 1.95 13.08 15.04
C HIS A 95 2.25 14.31 15.92
N HIS A 96 2.97 14.11 17.03
CA HIS A 96 3.34 15.20 17.95
C HIS A 96 4.40 16.14 17.39
N LYS A 97 5.19 15.72 16.38
CA LYS A 97 6.30 16.48 15.81
C LYS A 97 5.87 17.45 14.71
N ARG A 98 4.63 17.35 14.20
CA ARG A 98 4.06 18.21 13.15
C ARG A 98 4.97 18.36 11.91
N LEU A 99 5.56 17.23 11.48
CA LEU A 99 6.40 17.18 10.28
C LEU A 99 5.54 17.34 9.01
N ASP A 100 6.12 17.91 7.95
CA ASP A 100 5.50 17.90 6.64
C ASP A 100 5.53 16.49 6.02
N ILE A 101 4.70 16.27 4.99
CA ILE A 101 4.53 14.96 4.36
C ILE A 101 5.82 14.44 3.70
N GLY A 102 6.68 15.33 3.18
CA GLY A 102 7.96 14.96 2.58
C GLY A 102 8.94 14.44 3.63
N SER A 103 9.05 15.17 4.75
CA SER A 103 9.83 14.74 5.91
C SER A 103 9.31 13.42 6.51
N LEU A 104 7.99 13.25 6.63
CA LEU A 104 7.39 11.99 7.08
C LEU A 104 7.71 10.83 6.14
N PHE A 105 7.70 11.07 4.82
CA PHE A 105 8.00 10.06 3.82
C PHE A 105 9.48 9.68 3.81
N MET A 106 10.41 10.63 3.88
CA MET A 106 11.84 10.31 4.04
C MET A 106 12.10 9.57 5.35
N GLY A 107 11.45 10.00 6.43
CA GLY A 107 11.57 9.36 7.74
C GLY A 107 11.07 7.92 7.77
N ILE A 108 9.96 7.59 7.10
CA ILE A 108 9.48 6.20 7.05
C ILE A 108 10.40 5.31 6.22
N LEU A 109 11.03 5.85 5.16
CA LEU A 109 12.05 5.12 4.39
C LEU A 109 13.25 4.83 5.28
N ASP A 110 13.76 5.83 6.01
CA ASP A 110 14.86 5.68 6.96
C ASP A 110 14.52 4.67 8.06
N TYR A 111 13.32 4.72 8.62
CA TYR A 111 12.83 3.76 9.60
C TYR A 111 12.89 2.32 9.08
N ILE A 112 12.44 2.10 7.84
CA ILE A 112 12.45 0.77 7.21
C ILE A 112 13.88 0.31 6.89
N THR A 113 14.74 1.20 6.40
CA THR A 113 16.08 0.84 5.88
C THR A 113 17.17 0.77 6.93
N ASN A 114 17.05 1.56 8.02
CA ASN A 114 18.07 1.68 9.07
C ASN A 114 17.82 0.72 10.24
N HIS A 115 16.68 0.04 10.27
CA HIS A 115 16.44 -1.07 11.19
C HIS A 115 17.34 -2.28 10.83
N ASP A 116 18.64 -2.25 11.16
CA ASP A 116 19.44 -3.49 11.23
C ASP A 116 20.72 -3.38 12.07
N SER A 117 20.95 -4.44 12.87
CA SER A 117 22.28 -4.91 13.29
C SER A 117 22.17 -6.21 14.11
N LYS A 118 20.99 -6.57 14.64
CA LYS A 118 20.73 -7.90 15.24
C LYS A 118 19.31 -8.45 15.03
N SER A 119 18.38 -7.63 14.54
CA SER A 119 16.98 -7.98 14.32
C SER A 119 16.52 -7.32 13.02
N ASN A 120 16.33 -8.12 11.98
CA ASN A 120 15.93 -7.65 10.65
C ASN A 120 14.44 -7.26 10.57
N MET A 121 13.85 -6.90 11.70
CA MET A 121 12.41 -6.89 11.91
C MET A 121 11.89 -5.48 12.16
N VAL A 122 11.05 -5.00 11.24
CA VAL A 122 10.10 -3.92 11.54
C VAL A 122 8.96 -4.56 12.34
N THR A 123 8.71 -4.05 13.54
CA THR A 123 7.63 -4.53 14.42
C THR A 123 6.61 -3.42 14.61
N VAL A 124 5.42 -3.59 14.05
CA VAL A 124 4.27 -2.72 14.34
C VAL A 124 3.34 -3.51 15.26
N ARG A 125 3.05 -2.95 16.44
CA ARG A 125 2.15 -3.58 17.43
C ARG A 125 0.95 -2.71 17.74
N PHE A 126 -0.20 -3.35 17.86
CA PHE A 126 -1.46 -2.76 18.32
C PHE A 126 -1.95 -3.35 19.65
N HIS A 127 -1.18 -4.29 20.24
CA HIS A 127 -1.41 -4.92 21.55
C HIS A 127 -2.62 -5.85 21.62
N HIS A 128 -2.86 -6.61 20.56
CA HIS A 128 -3.83 -7.70 20.57
C HIS A 128 -3.43 -8.80 21.56
N PRO A 129 -4.37 -9.35 22.38
CA PRO A 129 -4.07 -10.33 23.42
C PRO A 129 -3.43 -11.63 22.89
N ASP A 130 -3.81 -12.03 21.67
CA ASP A 130 -3.37 -13.30 21.06
C ASP A 130 -2.07 -13.19 20.24
N MET A 131 -1.32 -12.10 20.36
CA MET A 131 -0.15 -11.87 19.52
C MET A 131 1.00 -12.81 19.93
N PRO A 132 1.50 -13.68 19.02
CA PRO A 132 2.58 -14.60 19.35
C PRO A 132 3.87 -13.84 19.67
N ARG A 133 4.64 -14.34 20.65
CA ARG A 133 5.98 -13.79 20.93
C ARG A 133 6.80 -13.79 19.63
N VAL A 134 7.52 -12.69 19.40
CA VAL A 134 8.44 -12.56 18.27
C VAL A 134 9.35 -13.78 18.25
N PRO A 135 9.40 -14.56 17.15
CA PRO A 135 10.36 -15.65 17.05
C PRO A 135 11.77 -15.08 17.03
N ASP A 136 12.59 -15.50 17.99
CA ASP A 136 14.00 -15.13 18.06
C ASP A 136 14.72 -15.51 16.75
N GLY A 137 15.48 -14.55 16.20
CA GLY A 137 16.34 -14.80 15.04
C GLY A 137 15.67 -14.78 13.65
N SER A 138 14.42 -14.31 13.54
CA SER A 138 13.74 -14.29 12.24
C SER A 138 14.02 -13.01 11.43
N SER A 139 14.48 -13.17 10.18
CA SER A 139 14.62 -12.10 9.17
C SER A 139 13.27 -11.65 8.60
N LEU A 140 12.28 -11.47 9.47
CA LEU A 140 10.89 -11.28 9.10
C LEU A 140 10.43 -9.86 9.43
N VAL A 141 9.56 -9.31 8.59
CA VAL A 141 8.77 -8.13 8.92
C VAL A 141 7.53 -8.57 9.69
N LEU A 142 7.26 -7.95 10.84
CA LEU A 142 6.09 -8.22 11.68
C LEU A 142 5.22 -6.97 11.75
N ILE A 143 4.08 -7.03 11.08
CA ILE A 143 3.05 -5.99 11.17
C ILE A 143 1.83 -6.65 11.78
N GLU A 144 1.54 -6.35 13.03
CA GLU A 144 0.39 -6.91 13.73
C GLU A 144 -0.91 -6.42 13.07
N ASP A 145 -1.78 -7.35 12.71
CA ASP A 145 -3.16 -7.05 12.36
C ASP A 145 -3.97 -6.84 13.66
N PRO A 146 -4.50 -5.63 13.90
CA PRO A 146 -5.23 -5.32 15.13
C PRO A 146 -6.53 -6.12 15.31
N VAL A 147 -7.05 -6.76 14.25
CA VAL A 147 -8.28 -7.58 14.33
C VAL A 147 -7.99 -9.01 14.73
N THR A 148 -6.92 -9.57 14.17
CA THR A 148 -6.66 -11.02 14.23
C THR A 148 -5.45 -11.36 15.08
N GLY A 149 -4.64 -10.39 15.47
CA GLY A 149 -3.34 -10.58 16.13
C GLY A 149 -2.28 -11.24 15.25
N LYS A 150 -2.60 -11.56 13.97
CA LYS A 150 -1.70 -12.24 13.03
C LYS A 150 -0.75 -11.25 12.36
N ASN A 151 0.32 -11.77 11.75
CA ASN A 151 1.22 -10.95 10.94
C ASN A 151 0.57 -10.60 9.58
N ALA A 152 0.18 -9.34 9.40
CA ALA A 152 -0.32 -8.78 8.14
C ALA A 152 0.73 -8.85 7.00
N ALA A 153 2.02 -8.93 7.34
CA ALA A 153 3.13 -9.05 6.40
C ALA A 153 3.61 -10.49 6.17
N HIS A 154 2.85 -11.51 6.59
CA HIS A 154 3.23 -12.93 6.48
C HIS A 154 3.61 -13.42 5.07
N ALA A 155 3.12 -12.75 4.02
CA ALA A 155 3.42 -13.10 2.62
C ALA A 155 4.75 -12.51 2.11
N VAL A 156 5.47 -11.75 2.94
CA VAL A 156 6.73 -11.12 2.54
C VAL A 156 7.89 -12.10 2.73
N ILE A 157 8.44 -12.60 1.62
CA ILE A 157 9.57 -13.55 1.65
C ILE A 157 10.92 -12.96 1.21
N LYS A 158 10.93 -11.71 0.72
CA LYS A 158 12.13 -11.01 0.22
C LYS A 158 12.33 -9.66 0.92
N TRP A 159 12.22 -9.65 2.25
CA TRP A 159 12.29 -8.41 3.02
C TRP A 159 13.64 -7.69 2.89
N SER A 160 14.74 -8.45 2.85
CA SER A 160 16.09 -7.92 2.58
C SER A 160 16.17 -7.19 1.24
N ASP A 161 15.60 -7.76 0.17
CA ASP A 161 15.60 -7.14 -1.16
C ASP A 161 14.75 -5.87 -1.18
N ILE A 162 13.60 -5.89 -0.48
CA ILE A 162 12.74 -4.71 -0.31
C ILE A 162 13.53 -3.60 0.38
N LYS A 163 14.19 -3.88 1.50
CA LYS A 163 15.02 -2.90 2.22
C LYS A 163 16.16 -2.37 1.33
N ALA A 164 16.86 -3.24 0.62
CA ALA A 164 17.97 -2.84 -0.24
C ALA A 164 17.52 -1.90 -1.36
N LYS A 165 16.40 -2.19 -2.03
CA LYS A 165 15.86 -1.32 -3.09
C LYS A 165 15.25 -0.03 -2.54
N LEU A 166 14.57 -0.07 -1.39
CA LEU A 166 14.07 1.13 -0.72
C LEU A 166 15.21 2.05 -0.29
N ARG A 167 16.33 1.49 0.19
CA ARG A 167 17.54 2.28 0.52
C ARG A 167 18.07 3.02 -0.69
N ARG A 168 18.22 2.34 -1.83
CA ARG A 168 18.65 2.97 -3.08
C ARG A 168 17.68 4.08 -3.52
N ALA A 169 16.38 3.84 -3.45
CA ALA A 169 15.37 4.85 -3.79
C ALA A 169 15.42 6.07 -2.85
N ARG A 170 15.60 5.82 -1.54
CA ARG A 170 15.80 6.86 -0.53
C ARG A 170 17.03 7.69 -0.84
N ASP A 171 18.16 7.06 -1.15
CA ASP A 171 19.41 7.76 -1.46
C ASP A 171 19.29 8.61 -2.74
N GLN A 172 18.58 8.11 -3.76
CA GLN A 172 18.26 8.88 -4.96
C GLN A 172 17.37 10.09 -4.66
N LEU A 173 16.32 9.93 -3.85
CA LEU A 173 15.46 11.03 -3.42
C LEU A 173 16.25 12.07 -2.63
N GLN A 174 17.12 11.63 -1.71
CA GLN A 174 17.96 12.52 -0.92
C GLN A 174 18.93 13.31 -1.80
N ALA A 175 19.51 12.69 -2.83
CA ALA A 175 20.38 13.38 -3.78
C ALA A 175 19.62 14.46 -4.57
N LEU A 176 18.40 14.17 -5.02
CA LEU A 176 17.55 15.14 -5.72
C LEU A 176 17.08 16.29 -4.82
N LEU A 177 16.80 16.03 -3.55
CA LEU A 177 16.44 17.06 -2.57
C LEU A 177 17.61 18.01 -2.28
N SER A 178 18.84 17.52 -2.36
CA SER A 178 20.05 18.30 -2.18
C SER A 178 20.53 19.00 -3.47
N ASP A 179 19.92 18.70 -4.61
CA ASP A 179 20.26 19.33 -5.89
C ASP A 179 19.61 20.72 -5.99
N PRO A 180 20.39 21.81 -6.14
CA PRO A 180 19.83 23.15 -6.29
C PRO A 180 19.09 23.38 -7.62
N ARG A 181 19.23 22.48 -8.61
CA ARG A 181 18.59 22.56 -9.93
C ARG A 181 18.12 21.18 -10.42
N PRO A 182 17.10 20.59 -9.78
CA PRO A 182 16.63 19.25 -10.14
C PRO A 182 16.06 19.24 -11.56
N GLN A 183 16.55 18.33 -12.41
CA GLN A 183 16.12 18.21 -13.81
C GLN A 183 14.84 17.39 -14.01
N SER A 184 14.27 16.84 -12.93
CA SER A 184 13.05 16.04 -12.97
C SER A 184 12.23 16.25 -11.71
N SER A 185 10.95 15.87 -11.76
CA SER A 185 10.12 15.82 -10.56
C SER A 185 10.69 14.79 -9.58
N ILE A 186 10.85 15.17 -8.31
CA ILE A 186 11.51 14.37 -7.27
C ILE A 186 10.92 12.94 -7.18
N LEU A 187 9.58 12.83 -7.18
CA LEU A 187 8.92 11.52 -7.10
C LEU A 187 8.96 10.74 -8.43
N SER A 188 9.03 11.42 -9.58
CA SER A 188 9.07 10.77 -10.90
C SER A 188 10.36 9.97 -11.13
N ALA A 189 11.43 10.28 -10.38
CA ALA A 189 12.69 9.55 -10.46
C ALA A 189 12.60 8.13 -9.89
N VAL A 190 11.65 7.86 -8.99
CA VAL A 190 11.52 6.58 -8.27
C VAL A 190 10.13 5.93 -8.40
N ILE A 191 9.12 6.72 -8.80
CA ILE A 191 7.77 6.25 -9.09
C ILE A 191 7.51 6.42 -10.58
N THR A 192 7.33 5.29 -11.27
CA THR A 192 6.95 5.30 -12.69
C THR A 192 5.48 4.96 -12.81
N ILE A 193 4.70 5.89 -13.33
CA ILE A 193 3.34 5.61 -13.79
C ILE A 193 3.41 5.46 -15.31
N LYS A 194 2.97 4.31 -15.84
CA LYS A 194 2.96 4.09 -17.30
C LYS A 194 1.88 4.94 -17.95
N ASP A 195 2.12 5.44 -19.15
CA ASP A 195 1.14 6.25 -19.91
C ASP A 195 -0.19 5.53 -20.10
N GLU A 196 -0.14 4.21 -20.34
CA GLU A 196 -1.33 3.34 -20.43
C GLU A 196 -2.15 3.34 -19.13
N GLU A 197 -1.49 3.42 -17.96
CA GLU A 197 -2.17 3.49 -16.67
C GLU A 197 -2.79 4.86 -16.45
N MET A 198 -2.11 5.94 -16.84
CA MET A 198 -2.65 7.30 -16.78
C MET A 198 -3.88 7.47 -17.67
N GLU A 199 -3.81 6.99 -18.90
CA GLU A 199 -4.93 7.08 -19.86
C GLU A 199 -6.14 6.28 -19.37
N ARG A 200 -5.90 5.12 -18.74
CA ARG A 200 -6.97 4.34 -18.10
C ARG A 200 -7.63 5.11 -16.95
N TRP A 201 -6.86 5.80 -16.10
CA TRP A 201 -7.43 6.59 -15.01
C TRP A 201 -8.26 7.77 -15.51
N ARG A 202 -7.77 8.51 -16.53
CA ARG A 202 -8.54 9.58 -17.17
C ARG A 202 -9.88 9.08 -17.70
N ARG A 203 -9.88 7.91 -18.35
CA ARG A 203 -11.10 7.30 -18.86
C ARG A 203 -12.08 6.91 -17.75
N ILE A 204 -11.59 6.41 -16.61
CA ILE A 204 -12.43 6.10 -15.44
C ILE A 204 -13.03 7.38 -14.85
N GLU A 205 -12.24 8.45 -14.71
CA GLU A 205 -12.73 9.75 -14.23
C GLU A 205 -13.80 10.35 -15.16
N GLN A 206 -13.58 10.25 -16.47
CA GLN A 206 -14.56 10.68 -17.46
C GLN A 206 -15.86 9.88 -17.36
N LEU A 207 -15.77 8.54 -17.27
CA LEU A 207 -16.94 7.68 -17.10
C LEU A 207 -17.69 7.95 -15.78
N GLY A 208 -16.96 8.22 -14.69
CA GLY A 208 -17.53 8.62 -13.41
C GLY A 208 -18.28 9.96 -13.52
N SER A 209 -17.64 10.96 -14.14
CA SER A 209 -18.23 12.27 -14.38
C SER A 209 -19.47 12.18 -15.26
N ASP A 210 -19.43 11.40 -16.34
CA ASP A 210 -20.58 11.16 -17.23
C ASP A 210 -21.74 10.50 -16.47
N TRP A 211 -21.45 9.57 -15.56
CA TRP A 211 -22.47 8.89 -14.74
C TRP A 211 -23.11 9.84 -13.72
N GLU A 212 -22.30 10.66 -13.05
CA GLU A 212 -22.77 11.67 -12.10
C GLU A 212 -23.61 12.76 -12.79
N GLN A 213 -23.19 13.21 -13.98
CA GLN A 213 -23.93 14.19 -14.78
C GLN A 213 -25.24 13.62 -15.33
N LYS A 214 -25.28 12.33 -15.68
CA LYS A 214 -26.50 11.66 -16.12
C LYS A 214 -27.47 11.33 -14.98
N ARG A 215 -27.06 11.51 -13.71
CA ARG A 215 -27.71 11.10 -12.44
C ARG A 215 -28.65 9.90 -12.53
N ALA A 216 -28.20 8.83 -11.87
CA ALA A 216 -28.98 7.81 -11.17
C ALA A 216 -30.50 7.83 -11.45
N PRO A 217 -31.08 6.77 -12.06
CA PRO A 217 -32.52 6.70 -12.25
C PRO A 217 -33.18 7.04 -10.91
N ARG A 218 -34.04 8.07 -10.92
CA ARG A 218 -34.89 8.39 -9.79
C ARG A 218 -35.62 7.09 -9.46
N VAL A 219 -35.24 6.45 -8.36
CA VAL A 219 -36.03 5.37 -7.79
C VAL A 219 -37.35 6.03 -7.41
N ARG A 220 -38.35 5.85 -8.27
CA ARG A 220 -39.75 6.14 -7.99
C ARG A 220 -40.34 4.93 -7.28
#